data_AF-A0A9N9WGA2-F1
#
_entry.id   AF-A0A9N9WGA2-F1
#
_cell.length_a   1.000
_cell.length_b   1.000
_cell.length_c   1.000
_cell.angle_alpha   90.00
_cell.angle_beta   90.00
_cell.angle_gamma   90.00
#
_symmetry.space_group_name_H-M   'P 1'
#
loop_
_entity.id
_entity.type
_entity.pdbx_description
1 polymer ?
#
loop_
_entity_poly.entity_id
_entity_poly.type
_entity_poly.pdbx_seq_one_letter_code
_entity_poly.pdbx_strand_id
1 'polypeptide(L)'
;MSVSEKVSLSDALSNVDVLDELTLPDEQPCIEAAPCSILYQANFDTNFEDRNGFVTGIAKYIEEATVHANLNELLEEGNAHAVMLYTWRCCSRAIPQPRSNEQPDRVHIYERTVQVLAPEVDKLLQFMYFQVPGSRGITTGWPRAPNWKPPPPPPPPRTTKQRRLLTPDIYYYAIGKKKSMNLPRASNGIVTPLVGSSVRKAIERFCGEVRRLCHAEKRRDFVSEAYLLTLGKFVNMFAVLDELKNMKSSVKNDYSTYRRAAQFLKVMSDSQSLQESQNLSMFLATQNKIRDTVKDALEKINGYEDLLADVVNICVHMFETKMYLTPSEKHMLVKVMGFGLFLMDSEVCNINRLDQKKKIRLDRIDRIFKNLEVVPLFGDMQIAPFNYIKRSKHYDPSNPNPPSPQADLMVHLPQIREEHQNYISELARYSNEVTTTFKEAGTDAENRLVSELCLRGLQLLSAWCSVLTELCSWKLLHPTDHATNARCPPDAEEYERVPVRRGGVREGERGEVATNCGVATMFSRICIDQQMTDEGDGTAINYVTR
;
A
#
# COMPACT_ATOMS: atom_id res chain seq x y z
N MET A 1 -39.71 -18.17 -29.48
CA MET A 1 -38.51 -18.29 -30.35
C MET A 1 -37.33 -18.55 -29.45
N SER A 2 -36.82 -19.78 -29.43
CA SER A 2 -35.64 -20.14 -28.64
C SER A 2 -34.41 -19.48 -29.29
N VAL A 3 -33.71 -18.65 -28.53
CA VAL A 3 -32.43 -18.09 -28.91
C VAL A 3 -31.44 -19.25 -28.91
N SER A 4 -31.00 -19.68 -30.10
CA SER A 4 -29.89 -20.62 -30.22
C SER A 4 -28.65 -19.96 -29.63
N GLU A 5 -28.21 -20.40 -28.45
CA GLU A 5 -26.91 -20.01 -27.91
C GLU A 5 -25.83 -20.38 -28.93
N LYS A 6 -25.06 -19.38 -29.35
CA LYS A 6 -23.94 -19.59 -30.28
C LYS A 6 -22.79 -20.21 -29.48
N VAL A 7 -22.63 -21.53 -29.59
CA VAL A 7 -21.50 -22.26 -29.02
C VAL A 7 -20.21 -21.80 -29.67
N SER A 8 -19.18 -21.47 -28.88
CA SER A 8 -17.89 -21.04 -29.42
C SER A 8 -17.12 -22.24 -30.00
N LEU A 9 -16.21 -22.00 -30.95
CA LEU A 9 -15.35 -23.07 -31.49
C LEU A 9 -14.50 -23.73 -30.38
N SER A 10 -14.09 -22.95 -29.38
CA SER A 10 -13.33 -23.47 -28.24
C SER A 10 -14.17 -24.45 -27.41
N ASP A 11 -15.43 -24.12 -27.15
CA ASP A 11 -16.34 -24.99 -26.38
C ASP A 11 -16.66 -26.26 -27.18
N ALA A 12 -16.84 -26.14 -28.50
CA ALA A 12 -17.05 -27.28 -29.37
C ALA A 12 -15.84 -28.24 -29.39
N LEU A 13 -14.62 -27.70 -29.45
CA LEU A 13 -13.39 -28.49 -29.37
C LEU A 13 -13.22 -29.12 -27.98
N SER A 14 -13.46 -28.37 -26.91
CA SER A 14 -13.40 -28.90 -25.54
C SER A 14 -14.37 -30.07 -25.33
N ASN A 15 -15.55 -30.04 -25.94
CA ASN A 15 -16.50 -31.15 -25.88
C ASN A 15 -15.98 -32.41 -26.60
N VAL A 16 -15.20 -32.25 -27.67
CA VAL A 16 -14.56 -33.37 -28.37
C VAL A 16 -13.39 -33.91 -27.55
N ASP A 17 -12.58 -33.04 -26.95
CA ASP A 17 -11.45 -33.45 -26.11
C ASP A 17 -11.91 -34.30 -24.90
N VAL A 18 -13.08 -34.01 -24.33
CA VAL A 18 -13.68 -34.80 -23.24
C VAL A 18 -13.98 -36.25 -23.67
N LEU A 19 -14.24 -36.51 -24.95
CA LEU A 19 -14.46 -37.87 -25.44
C LEU A 19 -13.18 -38.70 -25.46
N ASP A 20 -12.02 -38.07 -25.66
CA ASP A 20 -10.72 -38.74 -25.62
C ASP A 20 -10.32 -39.13 -24.18
N GLU A 21 -10.86 -38.44 -23.16
CA GLU A 21 -10.67 -38.76 -21.73
C GLU A 21 -11.66 -39.81 -21.21
N LEU A 22 -12.63 -40.24 -22.03
CA LEU A 22 -13.65 -41.19 -21.61
C LEU A 22 -13.02 -42.58 -21.40
N THR A 23 -12.85 -42.98 -20.15
CA THR A 23 -12.42 -44.34 -19.80
C THR A 23 -13.51 -45.33 -20.19
N LEU A 24 -13.25 -46.18 -21.16
CA LEU A 24 -14.13 -47.29 -21.51
C LEU A 24 -14.18 -48.27 -20.33
N PRO A 25 -15.38 -48.71 -19.89
CA PRO A 25 -15.49 -49.60 -18.74
C PRO A 25 -14.80 -50.94 -19.03
N ASP A 26 -13.88 -51.33 -18.16
CA ASP A 26 -13.37 -52.71 -18.10
C ASP A 26 -14.38 -53.54 -17.29
N GLU A 27 -14.70 -54.76 -17.73
CA GLU A 27 -15.74 -55.63 -17.13
C GLU A 27 -15.29 -56.26 -15.79
N GLN A 28 -14.59 -55.51 -14.94
CA GLN A 28 -14.12 -55.99 -13.64
C GLN A 28 -15.14 -55.61 -12.54
N PRO A 29 -15.67 -56.58 -11.76
CA PRO A 29 -16.68 -56.29 -10.75
C PRO A 29 -16.10 -55.43 -9.61
N CYS A 30 -16.69 -54.25 -9.40
CA CYS A 30 -16.35 -53.35 -8.28
C CYS A 30 -16.72 -53.96 -6.92
N ILE A 31 -15.74 -54.12 -6.02
CA ILE A 31 -15.90 -54.60 -4.63
C ILE A 31 -15.77 -53.43 -3.61
N GLU A 32 -15.93 -52.18 -4.04
CA GLU A 32 -15.82 -51.02 -3.15
C GLU A 32 -17.18 -50.58 -2.60
N ALA A 33 -17.21 -50.26 -1.29
CA ALA A 33 -18.41 -49.82 -0.59
C ALA A 33 -18.77 -48.37 -0.93
N ALA A 34 -20.07 -48.05 -0.91
CA ALA A 34 -20.58 -46.72 -1.22
C ALA A 34 -19.99 -45.63 -0.28
N PRO A 35 -19.57 -44.47 -0.81
CA PRO A 35 -19.03 -43.39 0.00
C PRO A 35 -20.13 -42.76 0.87
N CYS A 36 -19.82 -42.55 2.14
CA CYS A 36 -20.70 -41.85 3.08
C CYS A 36 -20.59 -40.33 2.90
N SER A 37 -21.73 -39.65 3.03
CA SER A 37 -21.84 -38.19 2.91
C SER A 37 -21.16 -37.48 4.08
N ILE A 38 -20.22 -36.57 3.79
CA ILE A 38 -19.63 -35.64 4.77
C ILE A 38 -20.44 -34.33 4.73
N LEU A 39 -20.94 -33.91 5.89
CA LEU A 39 -21.67 -32.65 6.03
C LEU A 39 -20.69 -31.48 5.95
N TYR A 40 -20.91 -30.56 5.02
CA TYR A 40 -20.10 -29.35 4.82
C TYR A 40 -20.73 -28.16 5.56
N GLN A 41 -19.95 -27.47 6.39
CA GLN A 41 -20.33 -26.21 7.01
C GLN A 41 -19.28 -25.15 6.67
N ALA A 42 -19.65 -24.17 5.85
CA ALA A 42 -18.78 -23.07 5.46
C ALA A 42 -18.76 -22.00 6.57
N ASN A 43 -17.56 -21.59 6.98
CA ASN A 43 -17.32 -20.38 7.75
C ASN A 43 -16.39 -19.48 6.94
N PHE A 44 -16.70 -18.19 6.82
CA PHE A 44 -15.96 -17.22 5.99
C PHE A 44 -14.90 -16.44 6.78
N ASP A 45 -14.54 -16.92 7.96
CA ASP A 45 -13.51 -16.31 8.78
C ASP A 45 -12.10 -16.62 8.22
N THR A 46 -11.24 -15.61 8.19
CA THR A 46 -9.87 -15.69 7.63
C THR A 46 -8.79 -15.59 8.71
N ASN A 47 -9.19 -15.62 9.99
CA ASN A 47 -8.27 -15.65 11.13
C ASN A 47 -7.67 -17.05 11.42
N PHE A 48 -8.24 -18.11 10.86
CA PHE A 48 -7.80 -19.52 10.97
C PHE A 48 -7.49 -19.96 12.43
N GLU A 49 -8.31 -19.52 13.41
CA GLU A 49 -8.10 -19.81 14.84
C GLU A 49 -8.16 -21.31 15.17
N ASP A 50 -8.88 -22.10 14.38
CA ASP A 50 -9.13 -23.55 14.54
C ASP A 50 -8.13 -24.45 13.80
N ARG A 51 -7.03 -23.88 13.27
CA ARG A 51 -5.99 -24.59 12.49
C ARG A 51 -5.43 -25.87 13.14
N ASN A 52 -5.46 -25.97 14.47
CA ASN A 52 -4.95 -27.13 15.20
C ASN A 52 -5.91 -28.35 15.15
N GLY A 53 -7.14 -28.20 14.67
CA GLY A 53 -8.16 -29.27 14.61
C GLY A 53 -8.11 -30.17 13.37
N PHE A 54 -7.36 -29.78 12.32
CA PHE A 54 -7.46 -30.38 10.98
C PHE A 54 -6.14 -31.01 10.48
N VAL A 55 -5.52 -31.89 11.28
CA VAL A 55 -4.15 -32.41 11.07
C VAL A 55 -4.05 -33.59 10.07
N THR A 56 -5.00 -33.80 9.15
CA THR A 56 -4.91 -34.87 8.12
C THR A 56 -5.16 -34.32 6.72
N GLY A 57 -4.18 -34.44 5.80
CA GLY A 57 -4.24 -33.95 4.40
C GLY A 57 -4.25 -32.42 4.21
N ILE A 58 -4.83 -31.68 5.16
CA ILE A 58 -4.97 -30.21 5.21
C ILE A 58 -3.69 -29.54 5.74
N ALA A 59 -2.74 -30.31 6.28
CA ALA A 59 -1.48 -29.81 6.85
C ALA A 59 -0.66 -28.92 5.89
N LYS A 60 -0.64 -29.23 4.58
CA LYS A 60 0.06 -28.42 3.57
C LYS A 60 -0.53 -27.00 3.48
N TYR A 61 -1.86 -26.88 3.47
CA TYR A 61 -2.54 -25.60 3.39
C TYR A 61 -2.46 -24.82 4.71
N ILE A 62 -2.44 -25.52 5.85
CA ILE A 62 -2.19 -24.90 7.16
C ILE A 62 -0.78 -24.29 7.23
N GLU A 63 0.22 -25.02 6.73
CA GLU A 63 1.59 -24.51 6.65
C GLU A 63 1.68 -23.29 5.71
N GLU A 64 1.06 -23.36 4.53
CA GLU A 64 1.00 -22.22 3.60
C GLU A 64 0.30 -21.01 4.22
N ALA A 65 -0.85 -21.21 4.88
CA ALA A 65 -1.57 -20.16 5.59
C ALA A 65 -0.74 -19.55 6.73
N THR A 66 0.02 -20.37 7.45
CA THR A 66 0.93 -19.90 8.52
C THR A 66 2.05 -19.04 7.95
N VAL A 67 2.67 -19.47 6.84
CA VAL A 67 3.69 -18.67 6.14
C VAL A 67 3.08 -17.38 5.62
N HIS A 68 1.89 -17.44 5.03
CA HIS A 68 1.17 -16.28 4.50
C HIS A 68 0.86 -15.26 5.61
N ALA A 69 0.40 -15.70 6.79
CA ALA A 69 0.16 -14.82 7.93
C ALA A 69 1.45 -14.09 8.38
N ASN A 70 2.56 -14.82 8.48
CA ASN A 70 3.87 -14.23 8.84
C ASN A 70 4.37 -13.20 7.80
N LEU A 71 4.06 -13.42 6.52
CA LEU A 71 4.37 -12.48 5.45
C LEU A 71 3.53 -11.19 5.58
N ASN A 72 2.26 -11.31 5.97
CA ASN A 72 1.41 -10.14 6.19
C ASN A 72 1.89 -9.28 7.38
N GLU A 73 2.41 -9.88 8.46
CA GLU A 73 3.04 -9.10 9.55
C GLU A 73 4.19 -8.22 9.06
N LEU A 74 5.01 -8.73 8.13
CA LEU A 74 6.12 -7.95 7.54
C LEU A 74 5.62 -6.83 6.62
N LEU A 75 4.48 -7.02 5.93
CA LEU A 75 3.85 -5.95 5.15
C LEU A 75 3.36 -4.81 6.04
N GLU A 76 2.78 -5.14 7.20
CA GLU A 76 2.36 -4.14 8.19
C GLU A 76 3.56 -3.39 8.81
N GLU A 77 4.64 -4.11 9.14
CA GLU A 77 5.89 -3.49 9.59
C GLU A 77 6.49 -2.56 8.52
N GLY A 78 6.47 -2.98 7.26
CA GLY A 78 6.87 -2.16 6.12
C GLY A 78 6.00 -0.91 5.95
N ASN A 79 4.68 -1.03 6.15
CA ASN A 79 3.78 0.11 6.11
C ASN A 79 4.07 1.12 7.25
N ALA A 80 4.37 0.65 8.46
CA ALA A 80 4.79 1.51 9.56
C ALA A 80 6.07 2.32 9.21
N HIS A 81 7.03 1.68 8.55
CA HIS A 81 8.21 2.36 8.02
C HIS A 81 7.89 3.36 6.90
N ALA A 82 6.94 3.05 6.02
CA ALA A 82 6.48 3.98 4.98
C ALA A 82 5.85 5.25 5.61
N VAL A 83 4.98 5.07 6.61
CA VAL A 83 4.39 6.19 7.39
C VAL A 83 5.48 7.01 8.08
N MET A 84 6.47 6.36 8.71
CA MET A 84 7.60 7.03 9.34
C MET A 84 8.37 7.91 8.34
N LEU A 85 8.73 7.38 7.18
CA LEU A 85 9.44 8.16 6.15
C LEU A 85 8.60 9.32 5.62
N TYR A 86 7.33 9.06 5.31
CA TYR A 86 6.42 10.05 4.75
C TYR A 86 6.19 11.22 5.72
N THR A 87 5.96 10.92 7.00
CA THR A 87 5.73 11.93 8.04
C THR A 87 7.00 12.56 8.58
N TRP A 88 8.18 12.07 8.18
CA TRP A 88 9.47 12.65 8.59
C TRP A 88 9.60 14.11 8.14
N ARG A 89 9.69 15.01 9.12
CA ARG A 89 10.01 16.43 8.95
C ARG A 89 11.40 16.70 9.48
N CYS A 90 12.12 17.61 8.83
CA CYS A 90 13.53 17.88 9.10
C CYS A 90 13.73 18.49 10.49
N CYS A 91 14.29 17.72 11.43
CA CYS A 91 14.62 18.20 12.77
C CYS A 91 15.84 19.13 12.73
N SER A 92 16.83 18.86 11.88
CA SER A 92 18.07 19.64 11.76
C SER A 92 17.86 21.08 11.31
N ARG A 93 16.74 21.38 10.62
CA ARG A 93 16.33 22.76 10.31
C ARG A 93 15.90 23.57 11.54
N ALA A 94 15.43 22.91 12.60
CA ALA A 94 15.04 23.55 13.84
C ALA A 94 16.19 23.63 14.86
N ILE A 95 17.25 22.85 14.65
CA ILE A 95 18.41 22.79 15.55
C ILE A 95 19.39 23.92 15.20
N PRO A 96 19.81 24.76 16.17
CA PRO A 96 20.82 25.79 15.93
C PRO A 96 22.15 25.15 15.53
N GLN A 97 22.75 25.61 14.44
CA GLN A 97 24.07 25.14 14.00
C GLN A 97 25.18 26.01 14.62
N PRO A 98 26.27 25.43 15.12
CA PRO A 98 27.42 26.20 15.59
C PRO A 98 28.00 27.08 14.48
N ARG A 99 28.22 28.36 14.76
CA ARG A 99 28.72 29.34 13.77
C ARG A 99 30.24 29.36 13.64
N SER A 100 30.95 29.02 14.72
CA SER A 100 32.41 28.98 14.76
C SER A 100 32.89 27.89 15.72
N ASN A 101 34.16 27.51 15.59
CA ASN A 101 34.77 26.51 16.46
C ASN A 101 34.90 26.99 17.92
N GLU A 102 34.98 28.30 18.12
CA GLU A 102 35.19 28.99 19.40
C GLU A 102 33.90 29.32 20.14
N GLN A 103 32.75 28.99 19.57
CA GLN A 103 31.45 29.28 20.16
C GLN A 103 31.30 28.61 21.55
N PRO A 104 31.02 29.37 22.64
CA PRO A 104 31.01 28.82 24.00
C PRO A 104 29.97 27.73 24.25
N ASP A 105 28.78 27.84 23.65
CA ASP A 105 27.66 26.91 23.80
C ASP A 105 27.69 25.74 22.78
N ARG A 106 28.77 25.62 21.99
CA ARG A 106 28.91 24.59 20.95
C ARG A 106 28.75 23.16 21.48
N VAL A 107 29.35 22.88 22.64
CA VAL A 107 29.25 21.55 23.29
C VAL A 107 27.79 21.28 23.67
N HIS A 108 27.14 22.27 24.29
CA HIS A 108 25.74 22.15 24.71
C HIS A 108 24.80 21.93 23.53
N ILE A 109 25.01 22.63 22.43
CA ILE A 109 24.25 22.43 21.18
C ILE A 109 24.39 20.99 20.70
N TYR A 110 25.61 20.44 20.66
CA TYR A 110 25.81 19.07 20.20
C TYR A 110 25.22 18.03 21.16
N GLU A 111 25.29 18.25 22.48
CA GLU A 111 24.66 17.36 23.46
C GLU A 111 23.14 17.30 23.26
N ARG A 112 22.50 18.46 23.09
CA ARG A 112 21.06 18.53 22.79
C ARG A 112 20.72 17.96 21.42
N THR A 113 21.58 18.15 20.43
CA THR A 113 21.41 17.57 19.08
C THR A 113 21.39 16.05 19.15
N VAL A 114 22.36 15.43 19.83
CA VAL A 114 22.41 13.98 20.03
C VAL A 114 21.20 13.51 20.83
N GLN A 115 20.82 14.22 21.90
CA GLN A 115 19.66 13.86 22.71
C GLN A 115 18.35 13.82 21.92
N VAL A 116 18.12 14.80 21.03
CA VAL A 116 16.90 14.89 20.21
C VAL A 116 16.91 13.89 19.06
N LEU A 117 18.05 13.75 18.37
CA LEU A 117 18.12 12.94 17.15
C LEU A 117 18.41 11.46 17.40
N ALA A 118 19.01 11.07 18.53
CA ALA A 118 19.29 9.66 18.85
C ALA A 118 18.08 8.72 18.67
N PRO A 119 16.90 8.99 19.27
CA PRO A 119 15.74 8.10 19.09
C PRO A 119 15.23 8.07 17.64
N GLU A 120 15.44 9.12 16.87
CA GLU A 120 15.08 9.16 15.45
C GLU A 120 16.09 8.34 14.62
N VAL A 121 17.38 8.41 14.93
CA VAL A 121 18.41 7.58 14.30
C VAL A 121 18.20 6.09 14.59
N ASP A 122 17.73 5.72 15.78
CA ASP A 122 17.36 4.34 16.10
C ASP A 122 16.28 3.81 15.14
N LYS A 123 15.28 4.63 14.80
CA LYS A 123 14.26 4.27 13.81
C LYS A 123 14.85 4.07 12.40
N LEU A 124 15.85 4.88 12.03
CA LEU A 124 16.55 4.73 10.74
C LEU A 124 17.40 3.47 10.67
N LEU A 125 17.97 3.04 11.79
CA LEU A 125 18.67 1.77 11.90
C LEU A 125 17.70 0.60 11.80
N GLN A 126 16.58 0.66 12.52
CA GLN A 126 15.51 -0.34 12.40
C GLN A 126 15.03 -0.46 10.94
N PHE A 127 14.81 0.68 10.28
CA PHE A 127 14.47 0.73 8.86
C PHE A 127 15.56 0.09 7.97
N MET A 128 16.84 0.43 8.18
CA MET A 128 17.95 -0.17 7.43
C MET A 128 18.00 -1.69 7.65
N TYR A 129 17.82 -2.16 8.88
CA TYR A 129 17.86 -3.59 9.21
C TYR A 129 16.64 -4.36 8.71
N PHE A 130 15.48 -3.72 8.65
CA PHE A 130 14.29 -4.28 8.05
C PHE A 130 14.54 -4.65 6.58
N GLN A 131 15.39 -3.92 5.85
CA GLN A 131 15.67 -4.18 4.43
C GLN A 131 16.96 -4.94 4.15
N VAL A 132 18.08 -4.54 4.76
CA VAL A 132 19.41 -4.88 4.28
C VAL A 132 19.96 -6.15 4.96
N PRO A 133 20.62 -7.05 4.20
CA PRO A 133 21.47 -8.09 4.75
C PRO A 133 22.66 -7.51 5.55
N GLY A 134 22.51 -7.34 6.86
CA GLY A 134 23.58 -6.94 7.78
C GLY A 134 23.88 -8.03 8.80
N SER A 135 25.17 -8.31 9.02
CA SER A 135 25.73 -9.37 9.87
C SER A 135 25.12 -9.45 11.27
N ARG A 136 24.96 -10.67 11.79
CA ARG A 136 24.54 -11.01 13.16
C ARG A 136 24.99 -9.96 14.19
N GLY A 137 24.05 -9.25 14.79
CA GLY A 137 24.32 -8.28 15.83
C GLY A 137 23.09 -8.10 16.71
N ILE A 138 23.20 -8.58 17.95
CA ILE A 138 22.23 -8.41 19.03
C ILE A 138 21.95 -6.91 19.22
N THR A 139 20.68 -6.55 19.44
CA THR A 139 20.24 -5.21 19.84
C THR A 139 20.91 -4.83 21.16
N THR A 140 22.07 -4.18 21.09
CA THR A 140 22.57 -3.38 22.21
C THR A 140 22.21 -1.95 21.88
N GLY A 141 21.39 -1.32 22.72
CA GLY A 141 21.00 0.07 22.53
C GLY A 141 22.23 0.96 22.43
N TRP A 142 22.14 2.00 21.61
CA TRP A 142 23.19 3.02 21.50
C TRP A 142 23.62 3.52 22.89
N PRO A 143 24.91 3.77 23.12
CA PRO A 143 25.37 4.27 24.40
C PRO A 143 24.69 5.61 24.70
N ARG A 144 23.77 5.61 25.66
CA ARG A 144 23.30 6.84 26.30
C ARG A 144 24.51 7.48 26.97
N ALA A 145 24.66 8.79 26.80
CA ALA A 145 25.72 9.56 27.45
C ALA A 145 25.84 9.16 28.94
N PRO A 146 27.03 8.74 29.43
CA PRO A 146 27.17 8.31 30.81
C PRO A 146 26.94 9.50 31.75
N ASN A 147 26.04 9.34 32.74
CA ASN A 147 25.83 10.22 33.89
C ASN A 147 25.20 11.61 33.67
N TRP A 148 23.94 11.68 33.20
CA TRP A 148 23.13 12.90 33.33
C TRP A 148 21.74 12.66 33.91
N LYS A 149 21.43 13.29 35.05
CA LYS A 149 20.07 13.41 35.59
C LYS A 149 19.38 14.63 34.94
N PRO A 150 18.13 14.52 34.47
CA PRO A 150 17.44 15.65 33.85
C PRO A 150 17.25 16.79 34.87
N PRO A 151 17.48 18.07 34.49
CA PRO A 151 17.07 19.19 35.32
C PRO A 151 15.53 19.25 35.41
N PRO A 152 14.96 19.73 36.52
CA PRO A 152 13.51 19.87 36.65
C PRO A 152 12.95 20.80 35.58
N PRO A 153 11.70 20.56 35.11
CA PRO A 153 11.09 21.39 34.08
C PRO A 153 10.96 22.85 34.55
N PRO A 154 11.21 23.84 33.68
CA PRO A 154 10.99 25.23 34.02
C PRO A 154 9.50 25.50 34.29
N PRO A 155 9.17 26.42 35.22
CA PRO A 155 7.78 26.78 35.50
C PRO A 155 7.11 27.37 34.25
N PRO A 156 5.82 27.11 34.02
CA PRO A 156 5.11 27.59 32.84
C PRO A 156 5.08 29.13 32.79
N PRO A 157 5.24 29.74 31.60
CA PRO A 157 5.21 31.19 31.46
C PRO A 157 3.83 31.76 31.78
N ARG A 158 3.80 32.86 32.55
CA ARG A 158 2.59 33.63 32.84
C ARG A 158 2.04 34.23 31.54
N THR A 159 0.80 33.89 31.23
CA THR A 159 0.06 34.39 30.07
C THR A 159 -0.09 35.91 30.12
N THR A 160 0.42 36.60 29.09
CA THR A 160 0.03 37.97 28.78
C THR A 160 -0.68 37.97 27.43
N LYS A 161 -1.91 38.49 27.44
CA LYS A 161 -2.81 38.60 26.29
C LYS A 161 -2.17 39.45 25.19
N GLN A 162 -2.12 38.97 23.95
CA GLN A 162 -2.07 39.84 22.78
C GLN A 162 -2.83 39.28 21.57
N ARG A 163 -3.39 40.23 20.83
CA ARG A 163 -4.55 40.23 19.91
C ARG A 163 -4.47 39.28 18.71
N ARG A 164 -5.67 38.80 18.33
CA ARG A 164 -6.03 38.17 17.05
C ARG A 164 -5.70 39.08 15.86
N LEU A 165 -5.07 38.51 14.84
CA LEU A 165 -5.21 38.92 13.44
C LEU A 165 -5.77 37.72 12.68
N LEU A 166 -6.91 37.94 12.02
CA LEU A 166 -7.68 36.96 11.27
C LEU A 166 -7.05 36.75 9.88
N THR A 167 -6.73 35.50 9.56
CA THR A 167 -6.54 34.98 8.19
C THR A 167 -7.45 33.76 8.03
N PRO A 168 -7.95 33.43 6.82
CA PRO A 168 -9.10 32.57 6.65
C PRO A 168 -8.73 31.09 6.85
N ASP A 169 -9.31 30.48 7.88
CA ASP A 169 -9.23 29.06 8.18
C ASP A 169 -9.98 28.24 7.11
N ILE A 170 -9.22 27.42 6.37
CA ILE A 170 -9.74 26.26 5.65
C ILE A 170 -9.72 25.10 6.64
N TYR A 171 -10.92 24.59 6.92
CA TYR A 171 -11.29 23.43 7.73
C TYR A 171 -10.17 22.45 8.11
N TYR A 172 -9.71 22.55 9.36
CA TYR A 172 -9.29 21.42 10.18
C TYR A 172 -9.92 21.60 11.56
N TYR A 173 -11.06 20.94 11.80
CA TYR A 173 -11.63 20.77 13.13
C TYR A 173 -12.35 19.43 13.19
N ALA A 174 -11.75 18.46 13.89
CA ALA A 174 -12.38 17.74 15.01
C ALA A 174 -11.48 16.60 15.51
N ILE A 175 -10.63 16.87 16.50
CA ILE A 175 -10.39 15.94 17.61
C ILE A 175 -10.44 16.77 18.88
N GLY A 176 -11.39 16.48 19.77
CA GLY A 176 -11.39 17.01 21.13
C GLY A 176 -12.74 17.44 21.67
N LYS A 177 -13.55 16.48 22.13
CA LYS A 177 -14.37 16.71 23.33
C LYS A 177 -13.98 15.71 24.42
N LYS A 178 -13.35 16.24 25.46
CA LYS A 178 -13.13 15.60 26.75
C LYS A 178 -14.48 15.14 27.32
N LYS A 179 -14.62 13.84 27.60
CA LYS A 179 -15.43 13.36 28.72
C LYS A 179 -14.52 12.65 29.71
N SER A 180 -14.58 13.14 30.93
CA SER A 180 -13.94 12.59 32.11
C SER A 180 -14.52 11.20 32.40
N MET A 181 -13.73 10.14 32.21
CA MET A 181 -13.99 8.82 32.78
C MET A 181 -12.74 8.37 33.54
N ASN A 182 -12.95 8.06 34.82
CA ASN A 182 -11.95 7.57 35.75
C ASN A 182 -11.41 6.21 35.29
N LEU A 183 -10.12 6.14 34.94
CA LEU A 183 -9.39 4.88 34.80
C LEU A 183 -8.69 4.56 36.13
N PRO A 184 -8.77 3.31 36.63
CA PRO A 184 -8.11 2.91 37.86
C PRO A 184 -6.58 2.89 37.70
N ARG A 185 -5.87 3.26 38.77
CA ARG A 185 -4.42 3.21 38.90
C ARG A 185 -3.89 1.82 38.51
N ALA A 186 -3.23 1.73 37.35
CA ALA A 186 -2.38 0.60 37.02
C ALA A 186 -1.06 0.74 37.78
N SER A 187 -0.79 -0.25 38.63
CA SER A 187 0.44 -0.46 39.39
C SER A 187 1.69 -0.45 38.50
N ASN A 188 2.77 0.11 39.04
CA ASN A 188 4.13 0.05 38.49
C ASN A 188 4.55 -1.41 38.20
N GLY A 189 4.33 -1.85 36.96
CA GLY A 189 4.94 -3.04 36.39
C GLY A 189 6.14 -2.62 35.56
N ILE A 190 7.33 -3.01 36.00
CA ILE A 190 8.56 -2.94 35.22
C ILE A 190 8.31 -3.72 33.93
N VAL A 191 8.20 -3.02 32.80
CA VAL A 191 8.22 -3.66 31.48
C VAL A 191 9.66 -4.13 31.26
N THR A 192 9.92 -5.39 31.59
CA THR A 192 11.08 -6.11 31.10
C THR A 192 10.94 -6.25 29.58
N PRO A 193 11.96 -5.92 28.77
CA PRO A 193 11.90 -6.18 27.34
C PRO A 193 11.96 -7.69 27.14
N LEU A 194 10.98 -8.23 26.41
CA LEU A 194 11.01 -9.60 25.92
C LEU A 194 12.20 -9.74 24.96
N VAL A 195 13.29 -10.28 25.49
CA VAL A 195 14.42 -10.80 24.71
C VAL A 195 13.95 -12.13 24.10
N GLY A 196 13.72 -12.17 22.79
CA GLY A 196 13.31 -13.41 22.12
C GLY A 196 13.10 -13.30 20.60
N SER A 197 14.14 -13.69 19.84
CA SER A 197 14.11 -14.22 18.47
C SER A 197 13.82 -13.31 17.26
N SER A 198 14.75 -13.37 16.29
CA SER A 198 14.67 -12.97 14.87
C SER A 198 14.68 -11.48 14.51
N VAL A 199 15.87 -10.94 14.28
CA VAL A 199 16.08 -9.72 13.46
C VAL A 199 15.54 -10.01 12.05
N ARG A 200 14.36 -9.49 11.73
CA ARG A 200 13.64 -9.77 10.48
C ARG A 200 14.19 -8.92 9.34
N LYS A 201 14.47 -9.56 8.22
CA LYS A 201 15.03 -8.96 7.00
C LYS A 201 14.06 -9.23 5.85
N ALA A 202 13.24 -8.24 5.51
CA ALA A 202 12.13 -8.38 4.56
C ALA A 202 12.59 -8.89 3.19
N ILE A 203 13.72 -8.38 2.67
CA ILE A 203 14.28 -8.82 1.38
C ILE A 203 14.73 -10.29 1.46
N GLU A 204 15.42 -10.70 2.53
CA GLU A 204 15.87 -12.09 2.69
C GLU A 204 14.70 -13.05 2.84
N ARG A 205 13.65 -12.66 3.58
CA ARG A 205 12.42 -13.45 3.73
C ARG A 205 11.68 -13.59 2.40
N PHE A 206 11.46 -12.48 1.71
CA PHE A 206 10.84 -12.49 0.38
C PHE A 206 11.62 -13.36 -0.62
N CYS A 207 12.93 -13.17 -0.72
CA CYS A 207 13.78 -13.97 -1.60
C CYS A 207 13.86 -15.45 -1.19
N GLY A 208 13.75 -15.74 0.12
CA GLY A 208 13.63 -17.10 0.64
C GLY A 208 12.39 -17.81 0.13
N GLU A 209 11.24 -17.13 0.14
CA GLU A 209 9.98 -17.68 -0.39
C GLU A 209 10.02 -17.83 -1.92
N VAL A 210 10.56 -16.83 -2.64
CA VAL A 210 10.78 -16.93 -4.09
C VAL A 210 11.64 -18.17 -4.41
N ARG A 211 12.74 -18.38 -3.67
CA ARG A 211 13.61 -19.55 -3.85
C ARG A 211 12.88 -20.87 -3.58
N ARG A 212 12.05 -20.92 -2.52
CA ARG A 212 11.26 -22.11 -2.17
C ARG A 212 10.27 -22.46 -3.29
N LEU A 213 9.56 -21.47 -3.82
CA LEU A 213 8.55 -21.66 -4.86
C LEU A 213 9.15 -21.92 -6.26
N CYS A 214 10.37 -21.46 -6.51
CA CYS A 214 11.08 -21.74 -7.77
C CYS A 214 11.79 -23.10 -7.79
N HIS A 215 11.78 -23.88 -6.70
CA HIS A 215 12.39 -25.20 -6.67
C HIS A 215 11.74 -26.11 -7.72
N ALA A 216 12.53 -26.95 -8.43
CA ALA A 216 12.06 -27.72 -9.58
C ALA A 216 10.82 -28.60 -9.28
N GLU A 217 10.76 -29.19 -8.09
CA GLU A 217 9.62 -29.97 -7.63
C GLU A 217 8.41 -29.11 -7.25
N LYS A 218 8.66 -27.89 -6.73
CA LYS A 218 7.61 -26.96 -6.27
C LYS A 218 7.05 -26.09 -7.39
N ARG A 219 7.79 -25.86 -8.47
CA ARG A 219 7.32 -25.06 -9.61
C ARG A 219 6.12 -25.70 -10.31
N ARG A 220 5.95 -27.01 -10.19
CA ARG A 220 4.80 -27.77 -10.71
C ARG A 220 3.66 -27.90 -9.69
N ASP A 221 3.90 -27.52 -8.43
CA ASP A 221 2.86 -27.52 -7.41
C ASP A 221 1.96 -26.29 -7.58
N PHE A 222 0.71 -26.44 -7.17
CA PHE A 222 -0.24 -25.34 -7.04
C PHE A 222 0.26 -24.28 -6.04
N VAL A 223 0.11 -23.00 -6.39
CA VAL A 223 0.31 -21.84 -5.53
C VAL A 223 -0.98 -21.02 -5.56
N SER A 224 -1.51 -20.67 -4.38
CA SER A 224 -2.77 -19.93 -4.30
C SER A 224 -2.65 -18.51 -4.87
N GLU A 225 -3.71 -18.01 -5.52
CA GLU A 225 -3.75 -16.64 -6.06
C GLU A 225 -3.53 -15.58 -4.97
N ALA A 226 -4.09 -15.81 -3.77
CA ALA A 226 -3.90 -14.94 -2.62
C ALA A 226 -2.43 -14.86 -2.19
N TYR A 227 -1.68 -15.97 -2.28
CA TYR A 227 -0.26 -15.98 -1.99
C TYR A 227 0.55 -15.22 -3.04
N LEU A 228 0.25 -15.41 -4.34
CA LEU A 228 0.85 -14.62 -5.42
C LEU A 228 0.58 -13.13 -5.26
N LEU A 229 -0.64 -12.75 -4.87
CA LEU A 229 -1.00 -11.37 -4.59
C LEU A 229 -0.19 -10.80 -3.42
N THR A 230 0.03 -11.58 -2.36
CA THR A 230 0.89 -11.18 -1.23
C THR A 230 2.34 -10.98 -1.65
N LEU A 231 2.89 -11.85 -2.50
CA LEU A 231 4.21 -11.60 -3.12
C LEU A 231 4.20 -10.30 -3.93
N GLY A 232 3.13 -10.01 -4.66
CA GLY A 232 2.90 -8.72 -5.33
C GLY A 232 2.89 -7.54 -4.35
N LYS A 233 2.21 -7.66 -3.20
CA LYS A 233 2.23 -6.63 -2.15
C LYS A 233 3.63 -6.37 -1.62
N PHE A 234 4.49 -7.39 -1.49
CA PHE A 234 5.91 -7.20 -1.14
C PHE A 234 6.68 -6.42 -2.20
N VAL A 235 6.49 -6.78 -3.47
CA VAL A 235 7.07 -6.05 -4.61
C VAL A 235 6.67 -4.58 -4.53
N ASN A 236 5.39 -4.28 -4.32
CA ASN A 236 4.90 -2.90 -4.13
C ASN A 236 5.48 -2.22 -2.87
N MET A 237 5.59 -2.92 -1.74
CA MET A 237 6.18 -2.39 -0.50
C MET A 237 7.62 -1.94 -0.73
N PHE A 238 8.45 -2.73 -1.41
CA PHE A 238 9.83 -2.35 -1.70
C PHE A 238 9.90 -1.09 -2.60
N ALA A 239 9.03 -1.00 -3.60
CA ALA A 239 8.92 0.20 -4.44
C ALA A 239 8.55 1.45 -3.63
N VAL A 240 7.54 1.35 -2.75
CA VAL A 240 7.09 2.45 -1.89
C VAL A 240 8.20 2.92 -0.95
N LEU A 241 8.87 2.00 -0.26
CA LEU A 241 9.94 2.34 0.69
C LEU A 241 11.15 2.99 0.00
N ASP A 242 11.52 2.51 -1.19
CA ASP A 242 12.67 3.03 -1.92
C ASP A 242 12.40 4.45 -2.44
N GLU A 243 11.25 4.68 -3.06
CA GLU A 243 10.87 5.99 -3.57
C GLU A 243 10.66 7.01 -2.42
N LEU A 244 10.05 6.61 -1.31
CA LEU A 244 9.94 7.46 -0.10
C LEU A 244 11.31 7.85 0.44
N LYS A 245 12.23 6.89 0.55
CA LYS A 245 13.61 7.15 0.97
C LYS A 245 14.31 8.10 0.00
N ASN A 246 14.15 7.91 -1.30
CA ASN A 246 14.80 8.72 -2.34
C ASN A 246 14.33 10.18 -2.30
N MET A 247 13.02 10.41 -2.06
CA MET A 247 12.44 11.76 -2.01
C MET A 247 12.69 12.49 -0.68
N LYS A 248 12.93 11.78 0.43
CA LYS A 248 13.07 12.39 1.77
C LYS A 248 14.50 12.80 2.12
N SER A 249 14.96 13.90 1.53
CA SER A 249 16.26 14.51 1.85
C SER A 249 16.43 14.85 3.35
N SER A 250 15.32 15.15 4.05
CA SER A 250 15.31 15.44 5.49
C SER A 250 15.93 14.33 6.33
N VAL A 251 15.66 13.07 5.99
CA VAL A 251 16.18 11.90 6.71
C VAL A 251 17.71 11.87 6.66
N LYS A 252 18.28 12.05 5.46
CA LYS A 252 19.73 12.12 5.24
C LYS A 252 20.37 13.30 6.00
N ASN A 253 19.70 14.46 5.99
CA ASN A 253 20.21 15.67 6.64
C ASN A 253 20.22 15.57 8.17
N ASP A 254 19.16 14.99 8.74
CA ASP A 254 19.05 14.77 10.19
C ASP A 254 20.11 13.78 10.67
N TYR A 255 20.28 12.66 9.95
CA TYR A 255 21.33 11.70 10.27
C TYR A 255 22.75 12.30 10.14
N SER A 256 23.01 13.09 9.09
CA SER A 256 24.29 13.79 8.94
C SER A 256 24.57 14.77 10.08
N THR A 257 23.53 15.46 10.57
CA THR A 257 23.63 16.38 11.71
C THR A 257 23.90 15.64 13.01
N TYR A 258 23.20 14.52 13.25
CA TYR A 258 23.48 13.62 14.37
C TYR A 258 24.91 13.10 14.34
N ARG A 259 25.36 12.56 13.19
CA ARG A 259 26.70 11.97 13.03
C ARG A 259 27.80 12.99 13.36
N ARG A 260 27.68 14.24 12.89
CA ARG A 260 28.63 15.32 13.22
C ARG A 260 28.70 15.60 14.73
N ALA A 261 27.55 15.69 15.39
CA ALA A 261 27.47 15.96 16.82
C ALA A 261 28.03 14.79 17.66
N ALA A 262 27.65 13.56 17.32
CA ALA A 262 28.09 12.36 18.02
C ALA A 262 29.60 12.07 17.84
N GLN A 263 30.16 12.38 16.67
CA GLN A 263 31.62 12.31 16.44
C GLN A 263 32.37 13.33 17.29
N PHE A 264 31.88 14.58 17.36
CA PHE A 264 32.48 15.62 18.19
C PHE A 264 32.49 15.23 19.67
N LEU A 265 31.37 14.68 20.17
CA LEU A 265 31.22 14.23 21.55
C LEU A 265 31.88 12.87 21.84
N LYS A 266 32.49 12.23 20.84
CA LYS A 266 33.11 10.89 20.94
C LYS A 266 32.17 9.81 21.48
N VAL A 267 30.88 9.90 21.12
CA VAL A 267 29.84 8.93 21.53
C VAL A 267 30.00 7.59 20.81
N MET A 268 30.55 7.60 19.59
CA MET A 268 30.89 6.41 18.81
C MET A 268 32.37 6.08 19.02
N SER A 269 32.69 5.17 19.95
CA SER A 269 34.08 4.84 20.32
C SER A 269 34.47 3.41 20.00
N ASP A 270 33.50 2.50 19.86
CA ASP A 270 33.71 1.10 19.50
C ASP A 270 33.69 0.88 17.98
N SER A 271 34.46 -0.10 17.51
CA SER A 271 34.61 -0.41 16.08
C SER A 271 33.27 -0.78 15.41
N GLN A 272 32.36 -1.41 16.16
CA GLN A 272 31.07 -1.86 15.67
C GLN A 272 30.12 -0.68 15.41
N SER A 273 29.97 0.25 16.36
CA SER A 273 29.13 1.45 16.16
C SER A 273 29.65 2.34 15.04
N LEU A 274 30.98 2.42 14.84
CA LEU A 274 31.56 3.12 13.69
C LEU A 274 31.16 2.46 12.35
N GLN A 275 31.21 1.14 12.29
CA GLN A 275 30.84 0.40 11.08
C GLN A 275 29.34 0.54 10.77
N GLU A 276 28.47 0.40 11.76
CA GLU A 276 27.02 0.59 11.62
C GLU A 276 26.68 2.02 11.17
N SER A 277 27.33 3.02 11.77
CA SER A 277 27.21 4.43 11.38
C SER A 277 27.62 4.66 9.91
N GLN A 278 28.72 4.03 9.48
CA GLN A 278 29.13 4.10 8.09
C GLN A 278 28.14 3.43 7.13
N ASN A 279 27.60 2.25 7.51
CA ASN A 279 26.59 1.53 6.72
C ASN A 279 25.32 2.35 6.54
N LEU A 280 24.80 2.94 7.63
CA LEU A 280 23.61 3.78 7.58
C LEU A 280 23.84 5.02 6.71
N SER A 281 25.03 5.64 6.82
CA SER A 281 25.40 6.77 5.97
C SER A 281 25.40 6.42 4.49
N MET A 282 25.94 5.26 4.12
CA MET A 282 25.98 4.79 2.73
C MET A 282 24.58 4.43 2.23
N PHE A 283 23.78 3.77 3.07
CA PHE A 283 22.41 3.40 2.77
C PHE A 283 21.53 4.63 2.45
N LEU A 284 21.57 5.66 3.32
CA LEU A 284 20.79 6.89 3.12
C LEU A 284 21.29 7.73 1.93
N ALA A 285 22.58 7.66 1.61
CA ALA A 285 23.17 8.42 0.50
C ALA A 285 22.92 7.80 -0.88
N THR A 286 22.81 6.47 -0.96
CA THR A 286 22.68 5.75 -2.23
C THR A 286 21.24 5.79 -2.72
N GLN A 287 21.01 6.38 -3.89
CA GLN A 287 19.69 6.38 -4.52
C GLN A 287 19.34 4.97 -4.98
N ASN A 288 18.06 4.61 -4.86
CA ASN A 288 17.50 3.32 -5.27
C ASN A 288 18.07 2.07 -4.60
N LYS A 289 18.68 2.23 -3.41
CA LYS A 289 19.41 1.15 -2.76
C LYS A 289 18.54 -0.07 -2.46
N ILE A 290 17.27 0.10 -2.09
CA ILE A 290 16.38 -1.02 -1.75
C ILE A 290 16.05 -1.78 -3.03
N ARG A 291 15.63 -1.06 -4.08
CA ARG A 291 15.33 -1.63 -5.39
C ARG A 291 16.48 -2.47 -5.94
N ASP A 292 17.68 -1.89 -5.97
CA ASP A 292 18.84 -2.56 -6.55
C ASP A 292 19.22 -3.79 -5.70
N THR A 293 19.09 -3.70 -4.37
CA THR A 293 19.33 -4.86 -3.47
C THR A 293 18.32 -5.99 -3.68
N VAL A 294 17.03 -5.67 -3.92
CA VAL A 294 16.00 -6.68 -4.25
C VAL A 294 16.33 -7.34 -5.58
N LYS A 295 16.67 -6.56 -6.60
CA LYS A 295 17.03 -7.06 -7.93
C LYS A 295 18.25 -8.00 -7.87
N ASP A 296 19.34 -7.56 -7.24
CA ASP A 296 20.55 -8.35 -7.06
C ASP A 296 20.31 -9.66 -6.27
N ALA A 297 19.36 -9.67 -5.34
CA ALA A 297 19.01 -10.84 -4.56
C ALA A 297 18.16 -11.85 -5.35
N LEU A 298 17.24 -11.35 -6.19
CA LEU A 298 16.39 -12.15 -7.06
C LEU A 298 17.17 -12.80 -8.20
N GLU A 299 18.10 -12.08 -8.84
CA GLU A 299 18.91 -12.60 -9.95
C GLU A 299 19.80 -13.79 -9.54
N LYS A 300 20.01 -14.01 -8.24
CA LYS A 300 20.72 -15.18 -7.69
C LYS A 300 19.85 -16.44 -7.59
N ILE A 301 18.56 -16.35 -7.85
CA ILE A 301 17.60 -17.45 -7.75
C ILE A 301 17.26 -17.93 -9.15
N ASN A 302 17.51 -19.20 -9.44
CA ASN A 302 17.16 -19.78 -10.73
C ASN A 302 15.64 -19.84 -10.91
N GLY A 303 15.13 -19.31 -12.03
CA GLY A 303 13.70 -19.37 -12.38
C GLY A 303 12.82 -18.34 -11.66
N TYR A 304 13.41 -17.34 -10.99
CA TYR A 304 12.66 -16.28 -10.31
C TYR A 304 11.74 -15.49 -11.25
N GLU A 305 12.15 -15.34 -12.51
CA GLU A 305 11.42 -14.65 -13.56
C GLU A 305 10.09 -15.33 -13.89
N ASP A 306 10.02 -16.66 -13.76
CA ASP A 306 8.80 -17.41 -14.03
C ASP A 306 7.77 -17.21 -12.92
N LEU A 307 8.21 -17.17 -11.65
CA LEU A 307 7.31 -16.85 -10.54
C LEU A 307 6.85 -15.39 -10.59
N LEU A 308 7.73 -14.45 -10.90
CA LEU A 308 7.34 -13.05 -11.06
C LEU A 308 6.39 -12.84 -12.25
N ALA A 309 6.53 -13.63 -13.33
CA ALA A 309 5.58 -13.62 -14.42
C ALA A 309 4.18 -14.04 -13.96
N ASP A 310 4.06 -15.07 -13.10
CA ASP A 310 2.78 -15.47 -12.51
C ASP A 310 2.18 -14.35 -11.65
N VAL A 311 3.00 -13.68 -10.83
CA VAL A 311 2.58 -12.52 -10.02
C VAL A 311 2.07 -11.37 -10.90
N VAL A 312 2.77 -11.06 -11.99
CA VAL A 312 2.32 -10.01 -12.93
C VAL A 312 1.04 -10.45 -13.65
N ASN A 313 0.95 -11.70 -14.09
CA ASN A 313 -0.22 -12.22 -14.80
C ASN A 313 -1.49 -12.22 -13.93
N ILE A 314 -1.39 -12.59 -12.65
CA ILE A 314 -2.54 -12.51 -11.75
C ILE A 314 -2.96 -11.05 -11.54
N CYS A 315 -2.00 -10.10 -11.42
CA CYS A 315 -2.34 -8.69 -11.35
C CYS A 315 -3.06 -8.19 -12.61
N VAL A 316 -2.61 -8.61 -13.80
CA VAL A 316 -3.26 -8.25 -15.08
C VAL A 316 -4.66 -8.85 -15.16
N HIS A 317 -4.81 -10.12 -14.78
CA HIS A 317 -6.11 -10.79 -14.74
C HIS A 317 -7.06 -10.06 -13.79
N MET A 318 -6.67 -9.84 -12.53
CA MET A 318 -7.48 -9.14 -11.53
C MET A 318 -7.85 -7.72 -11.97
N PHE A 319 -6.97 -7.01 -12.66
CA PHE A 319 -7.27 -5.67 -13.17
C PHE A 319 -8.33 -5.71 -14.28
N GLU A 320 -8.17 -6.61 -15.25
CA GLU A 320 -9.09 -6.70 -16.39
C GLU A 320 -10.47 -7.28 -16.00
N THR A 321 -10.52 -8.21 -15.06
CA THR A 321 -11.77 -8.80 -14.56
C THR A 321 -12.38 -8.02 -13.39
N LYS A 322 -11.79 -6.88 -13.00
CA LYS A 322 -12.22 -6.03 -11.88
C LYS A 322 -12.32 -6.78 -10.54
N MET A 323 -11.39 -7.70 -10.27
CA MET A 323 -11.24 -8.37 -8.98
C MET A 323 -10.50 -7.49 -7.99
N TYR A 324 -11.08 -6.33 -7.68
CA TYR A 324 -10.63 -5.40 -6.66
C TYR A 324 -11.84 -4.60 -6.19
N LEU A 325 -11.84 -4.14 -4.94
CA LEU A 325 -12.94 -3.33 -4.41
C LEU A 325 -12.51 -1.88 -4.23
N THR A 326 -11.35 -1.61 -3.67
CA THR A 326 -10.89 -0.26 -3.31
C THR A 326 -9.98 0.36 -4.37
N PRO A 327 -9.88 1.71 -4.45
CA PRO A 327 -8.95 2.37 -5.37
C PRO A 327 -7.48 1.97 -5.10
N SER A 328 -7.10 1.82 -3.83
CA SER A 328 -5.74 1.43 -3.44
C SER A 328 -5.37 0.03 -3.93
N GLU A 329 -6.29 -0.93 -3.91
CA GLU A 329 -6.10 -2.26 -4.50
C GLU A 329 -5.91 -2.16 -6.02
N LYS A 330 -6.78 -1.44 -6.72
CA LYS A 330 -6.66 -1.18 -8.16
C LYS A 330 -5.28 -0.61 -8.51
N HIS A 331 -4.84 0.43 -7.79
CA HIS A 331 -3.56 1.10 -8.03
C HIS A 331 -2.37 0.22 -7.66
N MET A 332 -2.49 -0.63 -6.64
CA MET A 332 -1.45 -1.60 -6.27
C MET A 332 -1.18 -2.59 -7.40
N LEU A 333 -2.21 -3.14 -8.06
CA LEU A 333 -2.03 -4.05 -9.19
C LEU A 333 -1.16 -3.43 -10.29
N VAL A 334 -1.43 -2.17 -10.64
CA VAL A 334 -0.68 -1.46 -11.70
C VAL A 334 0.76 -1.14 -11.27
N LYS A 335 0.98 -0.82 -9.99
CA LYS A 335 2.34 -0.66 -9.43
C LYS A 335 3.13 -1.97 -9.49
N VAL A 336 2.51 -3.09 -9.16
CA VAL A 336 3.13 -4.42 -9.22
C VAL A 336 3.48 -4.81 -10.66
N MET A 337 2.60 -4.52 -11.63
CA MET A 337 2.92 -4.74 -13.05
C MET A 337 4.19 -3.99 -13.47
N GLY A 338 4.27 -2.70 -13.15
CA GLY A 338 5.40 -1.86 -13.54
C GLY A 338 6.71 -2.29 -12.89
N PHE A 339 6.70 -2.46 -11.57
CA PHE A 339 7.91 -2.82 -10.83
C PHE A 339 8.31 -4.29 -11.03
N GLY A 340 7.34 -5.20 -11.16
CA GLY A 340 7.57 -6.60 -11.46
C GLY A 340 8.26 -6.81 -12.82
N LEU A 341 7.81 -6.11 -13.87
CA LEU A 341 8.48 -6.12 -15.17
C LEU A 341 9.92 -5.60 -15.09
N PHE A 342 10.18 -4.56 -14.31
CA PHE A 342 11.54 -4.02 -14.10
C PHE A 342 12.47 -5.00 -13.35
N LEU A 343 11.95 -5.75 -12.38
CA LEU A 343 12.71 -6.78 -11.65
C LEU A 343 13.02 -8.00 -12.52
N MET A 344 12.12 -8.35 -13.46
CA MET A 344 12.34 -9.44 -14.40
C MET A 344 13.33 -9.08 -15.52
N ASP A 345 13.35 -7.83 -15.98
CA ASP A 345 14.24 -7.41 -17.07
C ASP A 345 15.70 -7.25 -16.58
N SER A 346 16.51 -8.27 -16.81
CA SER A 346 17.91 -8.38 -16.37
C SER A 346 18.83 -8.76 -17.54
N GLU A 347 20.12 -9.02 -17.29
CA GLU A 347 21.00 -9.57 -18.34
C GLU A 347 20.62 -11.02 -18.70
N VAL A 348 20.09 -11.75 -17.72
CA VAL A 348 19.75 -13.17 -17.83
C VAL A 348 18.37 -13.35 -18.46
N CYS A 349 17.43 -12.47 -18.13
CA CYS A 349 16.05 -12.54 -18.60
C CYS A 349 15.65 -11.26 -19.34
N ASN A 350 15.03 -11.42 -20.50
CA ASN A 350 14.51 -10.32 -21.31
C ASN A 350 12.98 -10.44 -21.42
N ILE A 351 12.27 -9.40 -21.00
CA ILE A 351 10.80 -9.39 -20.98
C ILE A 351 10.17 -9.58 -22.37
N ASN A 352 10.82 -9.11 -23.44
CA ASN A 352 10.33 -9.32 -24.81
C ASN A 352 10.42 -10.80 -25.22
N ARG A 353 11.40 -11.55 -24.68
CA ARG A 353 11.48 -13.00 -24.91
C ARG A 353 10.38 -13.76 -24.14
N LEU A 354 10.01 -13.28 -22.94
CA LEU A 354 8.89 -13.85 -22.19
C LEU A 354 7.55 -13.61 -22.92
N ASP A 355 7.38 -12.44 -23.54
CA ASP A 355 6.22 -12.13 -24.38
C ASP A 355 6.14 -13.03 -25.62
N GLN A 356 7.27 -13.24 -26.32
CA GLN A 356 7.35 -14.19 -27.44
C GLN A 356 6.96 -15.62 -27.03
N LYS A 357 7.33 -16.04 -25.81
CA LYS A 357 6.94 -17.33 -25.22
C LYS A 357 5.52 -17.35 -24.67
N LYS A 358 4.76 -16.25 -24.79
CA LYS A 358 3.42 -16.05 -24.22
C LYS A 358 3.36 -16.26 -22.70
N LYS A 359 4.48 -16.11 -22.00
CA LYS A 359 4.54 -16.17 -20.53
C LYS A 359 4.00 -14.89 -19.89
N ILE A 360 4.13 -13.76 -20.57
CA ILE A 360 3.51 -12.48 -20.23
C ILE A 360 2.87 -11.90 -21.49
N ARG A 361 1.93 -10.96 -21.33
CA ARG A 361 1.24 -10.29 -22.44
C ARG A 361 1.48 -8.79 -22.34
N LEU A 362 2.56 -8.32 -22.95
CA LEU A 362 2.96 -6.90 -22.89
C LEU A 362 1.94 -5.98 -23.55
N ASP A 363 1.21 -6.47 -24.55
CA ASP A 363 0.11 -5.75 -25.22
C ASP A 363 -1.03 -5.38 -24.25
N ARG A 364 -1.36 -6.28 -23.32
CA ARG A 364 -2.39 -6.02 -22.29
C ARG A 364 -1.91 -5.00 -21.28
N ILE A 365 -0.67 -5.14 -20.82
CA ILE A 365 -0.07 -4.26 -19.82
C ILE A 365 0.11 -2.83 -20.38
N ASP A 366 0.55 -2.70 -21.63
CA ASP A 366 0.68 -1.40 -22.30
C ASP A 366 -0.67 -0.66 -22.41
N ARG A 367 -1.76 -1.36 -22.73
CA ARG A 367 -3.11 -0.79 -22.69
C ARG A 367 -3.50 -0.30 -21.29
N ILE A 368 -3.16 -1.06 -20.25
CA ILE A 368 -3.43 -0.66 -18.86
C ILE A 368 -2.66 0.62 -18.51
N PHE A 369 -1.36 0.70 -18.82
CA PHE A 369 -0.54 1.88 -18.54
C PHE A 369 -0.95 3.11 -19.35
N LYS A 370 -1.43 2.94 -20.59
CA LYS A 370 -1.98 4.05 -21.38
C LYS A 370 -3.29 4.59 -20.81
N ASN A 371 -4.12 3.72 -20.24
CA ASN A 371 -5.37 4.11 -19.60
C ASN A 371 -5.16 4.68 -18.19
N LEU A 372 -4.12 4.20 -17.48
CA LEU A 372 -3.79 4.59 -16.12
C LEU A 372 -2.29 4.89 -16.01
N GLU A 373 -1.91 6.08 -16.48
CA GLU A 373 -0.52 6.52 -16.58
C GLU A 373 0.09 6.82 -15.21
N VAL A 374 -0.67 7.48 -14.32
CA VAL A 374 -0.22 7.97 -13.01
C VAL A 374 -1.11 7.42 -11.91
N VAL A 375 -0.49 6.93 -10.83
CA VAL A 375 -1.19 6.43 -9.64
C VAL A 375 -0.56 6.96 -8.36
N PRO A 376 -1.32 7.01 -7.24
CA PRO A 376 -0.76 7.28 -5.92
C PRO A 376 0.29 6.26 -5.53
N LEU A 377 1.46 6.76 -5.14
CA LEU A 377 2.50 5.96 -4.52
C LEU A 377 2.22 5.84 -3.01
N PHE A 378 2.26 6.97 -2.31
CA PHE A 378 2.02 7.08 -0.87
C PHE A 378 1.74 8.55 -0.50
N GLY A 379 0.59 8.84 0.13
CA GLY A 379 0.20 10.21 0.44
C GLY A 379 0.08 11.09 -0.82
N ASP A 380 0.71 12.27 -0.81
CA ASP A 380 0.77 13.18 -1.96
C ASP A 380 1.83 12.81 -3.01
N MET A 381 2.64 11.77 -2.76
CA MET A 381 3.61 11.27 -3.73
C MET A 381 2.95 10.41 -4.80
N GLN A 382 3.26 10.73 -6.05
CA GLN A 382 2.72 10.06 -7.23
C GLN A 382 3.80 9.26 -7.92
N ILE A 383 3.38 8.23 -8.66
CA ILE A 383 4.28 7.46 -9.52
C ILE A 383 3.61 7.21 -10.86
N ALA A 384 4.40 7.25 -11.93
CA ALA A 384 4.01 6.74 -13.23
C ALA A 384 4.62 5.34 -13.40
N PRO A 385 3.84 4.24 -13.27
CA PRO A 385 4.39 2.87 -13.30
C PRO A 385 5.13 2.56 -14.61
N PHE A 386 4.75 3.18 -15.72
CA PHE A 386 5.45 3.07 -17.00
C PHE A 386 6.90 3.58 -16.95
N ASN A 387 7.25 4.46 -16.00
CA ASN A 387 8.65 4.89 -15.83
C ASN A 387 9.58 3.75 -15.42
N TYR A 388 9.07 2.68 -14.79
CA TYR A 388 9.86 1.48 -14.54
C TYR A 388 10.26 0.79 -15.85
N ILE A 389 9.35 0.78 -16.84
CA ILE A 389 9.60 0.21 -18.17
C ILE A 389 10.58 1.09 -18.94
N LYS A 390 10.42 2.42 -18.91
CA LYS A 390 11.39 3.35 -19.54
C LYS A 390 12.83 3.20 -19.01
N ARG A 391 12.96 2.72 -17.76
CA ARG A 391 14.24 2.46 -17.08
C ARG A 391 14.70 1.00 -17.20
N SER A 392 13.94 0.15 -17.90
CA SER A 392 14.33 -1.24 -18.14
C SER A 392 15.47 -1.28 -19.15
N LYS A 393 16.23 -2.37 -19.14
CA LYS A 393 17.47 -2.48 -19.92
C LYS A 393 17.19 -2.57 -21.42
N HIS A 394 16.03 -3.13 -21.80
CA HIS A 394 15.67 -3.43 -23.19
C HIS A 394 14.52 -2.58 -23.74
N TYR A 395 14.29 -1.38 -23.19
CA TYR A 395 13.23 -0.48 -23.66
C TYR A 395 13.59 0.23 -24.98
N ASP A 396 12.65 0.26 -25.93
CA ASP A 396 12.73 1.01 -27.19
C ASP A 396 11.79 2.24 -27.14
N PRO A 397 12.29 3.48 -27.32
CA PRO A 397 11.51 4.71 -27.18
C PRO A 397 10.52 5.03 -28.33
N SER A 398 10.18 4.08 -29.22
CA SER A 398 9.54 4.37 -30.51
C SER A 398 8.03 4.69 -30.52
N ASN A 399 7.37 5.02 -29.39
CA ASN A 399 5.92 5.29 -29.37
C ASN A 399 5.56 6.72 -28.94
N PRO A 400 4.79 7.47 -29.76
CA PRO A 400 4.25 8.77 -29.36
C PRO A 400 3.16 8.59 -28.28
N ASN A 401 3.19 9.46 -27.27
CA ASN A 401 2.22 9.46 -26.18
C ASN A 401 0.94 10.22 -26.58
N PRO A 402 -0.22 9.56 -26.72
CA PRO A 402 -1.50 10.27 -26.81
C PRO A 402 -1.82 10.98 -25.48
N PRO A 403 -2.70 12.00 -25.47
CA PRO A 403 -3.14 12.64 -24.24
C PRO A 403 -3.78 11.63 -23.29
N SER A 404 -3.35 11.63 -22.02
CA SER A 404 -3.82 10.68 -21.01
C SER A 404 -5.31 10.87 -20.70
N PRO A 405 -6.10 9.79 -20.64
CA PRO A 405 -7.52 9.88 -20.30
C PRO A 405 -7.75 10.35 -18.85
N GLN A 406 -6.74 10.30 -17.99
CA GLN A 406 -6.81 10.79 -16.60
C GLN A 406 -6.88 12.32 -16.50
N ALA A 407 -6.59 13.06 -17.57
CA ALA A 407 -6.51 14.51 -17.56
C ALA A 407 -7.88 15.22 -17.55
N ASP A 408 -8.95 14.53 -17.98
CA ASP A 408 -10.27 15.13 -18.20
C ASP A 408 -11.38 14.45 -17.39
N LEU A 409 -11.93 15.20 -16.44
CA LEU A 409 -13.07 14.75 -15.62
C LEU A 409 -14.39 14.79 -16.39
N MET A 410 -14.52 15.69 -17.35
CA MET A 410 -15.80 16.03 -17.98
C MET A 410 -16.37 14.86 -18.78
N VAL A 411 -15.51 13.99 -19.30
CA VAL A 411 -15.90 12.77 -20.01
C VAL A 411 -16.61 11.77 -19.08
N HIS A 412 -16.30 11.78 -17.78
CA HIS A 412 -16.86 10.84 -16.80
C HIS A 412 -18.15 11.33 -16.13
N LEU A 413 -18.34 12.64 -16.01
CA LEU A 413 -19.46 13.22 -15.24
C LEU A 413 -20.87 12.77 -15.69
N PRO A 414 -21.20 12.67 -17.00
CA PRO A 414 -22.53 12.24 -17.42
C PRO A 414 -22.87 10.83 -16.91
N GLN A 415 -21.94 9.90 -17.07
CA GLN A 415 -22.10 8.51 -16.62
C GLN A 415 -22.22 8.44 -15.09
N ILE A 416 -21.36 9.15 -14.36
CA ILE A 416 -21.42 9.18 -12.88
C ILE A 416 -22.78 9.69 -12.39
N ARG A 417 -23.35 10.72 -13.02
CA ARG A 417 -24.65 11.29 -12.64
C ARG A 417 -25.78 10.29 -12.88
N GLU A 418 -25.77 9.61 -14.01
CA GLU A 418 -26.76 8.58 -14.36
C GLU A 418 -26.70 7.39 -13.39
N GLU A 419 -25.51 6.84 -13.16
CA GLU A 419 -25.27 5.74 -12.22
C GLU A 419 -25.71 6.10 -10.80
N HIS A 420 -25.37 7.31 -10.35
CA HIS A 420 -25.77 7.82 -9.04
C HIS A 420 -27.30 7.91 -8.92
N GLN A 421 -27.96 8.53 -9.90
CA GLN A 421 -29.42 8.67 -9.88
C GLN A 421 -30.11 7.31 -9.84
N ASN A 422 -29.66 6.35 -10.66
CA ASN A 422 -30.21 5.00 -10.70
C ASN A 422 -30.00 4.28 -9.37
N TYR A 423 -28.79 4.33 -8.82
CA TYR A 423 -28.46 3.66 -7.56
C TYR A 423 -29.24 4.20 -6.36
N ILE A 424 -29.25 5.52 -6.17
CA ILE A 424 -29.93 6.16 -5.05
C ILE A 424 -31.45 5.96 -5.12
N SER A 425 -32.05 5.98 -6.32
CA SER A 425 -33.47 5.71 -6.47
C SER A 425 -33.84 4.30 -6.01
N GLU A 426 -33.02 3.31 -6.37
CA GLU A 426 -33.24 1.93 -5.95
C GLU A 426 -32.98 1.74 -4.45
N LEU A 427 -31.89 2.31 -3.91
CA LEU A 427 -31.57 2.26 -2.49
C LEU A 427 -32.68 2.90 -1.63
N ALA A 428 -33.20 4.04 -2.05
CA ALA A 428 -34.30 4.72 -1.35
C ALA A 428 -35.57 3.87 -1.32
N ARG A 429 -35.87 3.12 -2.39
CA ARG A 429 -37.00 2.18 -2.42
C ARG A 429 -36.86 1.11 -1.34
N TYR A 430 -35.70 0.45 -1.25
CA TYR A 430 -35.42 -0.57 -0.24
C TYR A 430 -35.45 0.01 1.18
N SER A 431 -34.86 1.18 1.39
CA SER A 431 -34.87 1.86 2.71
C SER A 431 -36.29 2.20 3.16
N ASN A 432 -37.14 2.68 2.25
CA ASN A 432 -38.53 2.99 2.55
C ASN A 432 -39.34 1.72 2.82
N GLU A 433 -39.11 0.63 2.07
CA GLU A 433 -39.76 -0.66 2.30
C GLU A 433 -39.45 -1.18 3.71
N VAL A 434 -38.18 -1.21 4.10
CA VAL A 434 -37.75 -1.66 5.45
C VAL A 434 -38.31 -0.76 6.56
N THR A 435 -38.39 0.55 6.33
CA THR A 435 -38.91 1.49 7.35
C THR A 435 -40.43 1.36 7.53
N THR A 436 -41.16 1.06 6.47
CA THR A 436 -42.64 1.04 6.47
C THR A 436 -43.23 -0.35 6.68
N THR A 437 -42.46 -1.41 6.43
CA THR A 437 -42.91 -2.80 6.59
C THR A 437 -42.11 -3.51 7.67
N PHE A 438 -42.81 -4.07 8.66
CA PHE A 438 -42.18 -4.95 9.64
C PHE A 438 -42.17 -6.38 9.08
N LYS A 439 -40.99 -6.86 8.66
CA LYS A 439 -40.75 -8.27 8.28
C LYS A 439 -39.77 -8.85 9.30
N GLU A 440 -40.11 -9.99 9.92
CA GLU A 440 -39.27 -10.63 10.97
C GLU A 440 -38.02 -11.35 10.42
N ALA A 441 -37.99 -11.69 9.13
CA ALA A 441 -36.80 -12.17 8.41
C ALA A 441 -37.04 -12.11 6.88
N GLY A 442 -36.08 -11.58 6.13
CA GLY A 442 -36.10 -11.61 4.66
C GLY A 442 -35.78 -13.01 4.10
N THR A 443 -36.37 -13.35 2.95
CA THR A 443 -36.05 -14.58 2.21
C THR A 443 -34.62 -14.56 1.68
N ASP A 444 -34.01 -15.73 1.40
CA ASP A 444 -32.66 -15.80 0.82
C ASP A 444 -32.54 -15.01 -0.50
N ALA A 445 -33.61 -14.96 -1.29
CA ALA A 445 -33.65 -14.18 -2.52
C ALA A 445 -33.63 -12.67 -2.23
N GLU A 446 -34.40 -12.19 -1.24
CA GLU A 446 -34.38 -10.79 -0.80
C GLU A 446 -33.01 -10.43 -0.22
N ASN A 447 -32.43 -11.28 0.64
CA ASN A 447 -31.10 -11.07 1.24
C ASN A 447 -30.00 -11.02 0.17
N ARG A 448 -30.09 -11.85 -0.87
CA ARG A 448 -29.18 -11.80 -2.01
C ARG A 448 -29.29 -10.49 -2.78
N LEU A 449 -30.50 -10.02 -3.08
CA LEU A 449 -30.71 -8.73 -3.76
C LEU A 449 -30.17 -7.56 -2.95
N VAL A 450 -30.36 -7.57 -1.62
CA VAL A 450 -29.78 -6.55 -0.73
C VAL A 450 -28.25 -6.62 -0.73
N SER A 451 -27.67 -7.83 -0.69
CA SER A 451 -26.22 -8.01 -0.75
C SER A 451 -25.61 -7.54 -2.07
N GLU A 452 -26.26 -7.84 -3.20
CA GLU A 452 -25.86 -7.37 -4.52
C GLU A 452 -25.98 -5.84 -4.63
N LEU A 453 -27.02 -5.24 -4.05
CA LEU A 453 -27.18 -3.79 -3.99
C LEU A 453 -26.06 -3.14 -3.16
N CYS A 454 -25.73 -3.69 -1.98
CA CYS A 454 -24.64 -3.22 -1.14
C CYS A 454 -23.29 -3.29 -1.87
N LEU A 455 -22.98 -4.42 -2.51
CA LEU A 455 -21.75 -4.59 -3.28
C LEU A 455 -21.68 -3.57 -4.43
N ARG A 456 -22.77 -3.39 -5.18
CA ARG A 456 -22.85 -2.40 -6.26
C ARG A 456 -22.61 -0.98 -5.75
N GLY A 457 -23.13 -0.65 -4.56
CA GLY A 457 -22.89 0.63 -3.90
C GLY A 457 -21.42 0.88 -3.59
N LEU A 458 -20.75 -0.11 -2.98
CA LEU A 458 -19.32 -0.03 -2.68
C LEU A 458 -18.47 0.08 -3.96
N GLN A 459 -18.84 -0.64 -5.02
CA GLN A 459 -18.17 -0.58 -6.33
C GLN A 459 -18.33 0.79 -7.00
N LEU A 460 -19.54 1.38 -6.98
CA LEU A 460 -19.78 2.72 -7.51
C LEU A 460 -18.97 3.78 -6.75
N LEU A 461 -18.98 3.71 -5.41
CA LEU A 461 -18.17 4.60 -4.58
C LEU A 461 -16.69 4.49 -4.93
N SER A 462 -16.16 3.27 -5.03
CA SER A 462 -14.78 3.03 -5.41
C SER A 462 -14.45 3.53 -6.81
N ALA A 463 -15.34 3.33 -7.78
CA ALA A 463 -15.16 3.79 -9.16
C ALA A 463 -15.06 5.32 -9.21
N TRP A 464 -15.96 6.04 -8.54
CA TRP A 464 -15.94 7.50 -8.51
C TRP A 464 -14.74 8.05 -7.73
N CYS A 465 -14.36 7.40 -6.62
CA CYS A 465 -13.13 7.73 -5.87
C CYS A 465 -11.88 7.53 -6.72
N SER A 466 -11.84 6.46 -7.52
CA SER A 466 -10.72 6.17 -8.42
C SER A 466 -10.56 7.29 -9.44
N VAL A 467 -11.65 7.71 -10.12
CA VAL A 467 -11.60 8.81 -11.11
C VAL A 467 -11.02 10.09 -10.51
N LEU A 468 -11.49 10.49 -9.33
CA LEU A 468 -11.00 11.71 -8.65
C LEU A 468 -9.54 11.58 -8.22
N THR A 469 -9.19 10.44 -7.62
CA THR A 469 -7.82 10.19 -7.14
C THR A 469 -6.85 10.17 -8.31
N GLU A 470 -7.22 9.55 -9.42
CA GLU A 470 -6.44 9.43 -10.65
C GLU A 470 -6.23 10.78 -11.33
N LEU A 471 -7.28 11.60 -11.43
CA LEU A 471 -7.19 12.97 -11.91
C LEU A 471 -6.24 13.83 -11.05
N CYS A 472 -6.38 13.75 -9.72
CA CYS A 472 -5.51 14.46 -8.80
C CYS A 472 -4.05 14.00 -8.93
N SER A 473 -3.83 12.69 -9.06
CA SER A 473 -2.51 12.09 -9.24
C SER A 473 -1.85 12.59 -10.54
N TRP A 474 -2.61 12.58 -11.64
CA TRP A 474 -2.13 13.05 -12.93
C TRP A 474 -1.77 14.55 -12.89
N LYS A 475 -2.63 15.38 -12.29
CA LYS A 475 -2.39 16.83 -12.14
C LYS A 475 -1.20 17.16 -11.24
N LEU A 476 -0.96 16.37 -10.18
CA LEU A 476 0.20 16.54 -9.30
C LEU A 476 1.52 16.27 -10.01
N LEU A 477 1.54 15.34 -10.97
CA LEU A 477 2.75 15.01 -11.76
C LEU A 477 2.91 15.91 -12.99
N HIS A 478 1.85 16.62 -13.41
CA HIS A 478 1.84 17.51 -14.57
C HIS A 478 1.38 18.93 -14.18
N PRO A 479 2.20 19.69 -13.41
CA PRO A 479 1.89 21.06 -13.06
C PRO A 479 1.77 21.94 -14.31
N THR A 480 0.85 22.91 -14.30
CA THR A 480 0.71 23.86 -15.41
C THR A 480 1.90 24.84 -15.42
N ASP A 481 2.03 25.58 -16.50
CA ASP A 481 3.00 26.67 -16.60
C ASP A 481 2.34 27.91 -17.23
N HIS A 482 3.06 29.03 -17.22
CA HIS A 482 2.57 30.28 -17.80
C HIS A 482 2.31 30.16 -19.31
N ALA A 483 3.03 29.28 -20.01
CA ALA A 483 2.90 29.07 -21.45
C ALA A 483 1.59 28.35 -21.81
N THR A 484 1.20 27.36 -21.01
CA THR A 484 -0.05 26.59 -21.16
C THR A 484 -1.24 27.32 -20.56
N ASN A 485 -1.04 28.10 -19.49
CA ASN A 485 -2.08 28.85 -18.81
C ASN A 485 -1.60 30.26 -18.44
N ALA A 486 -2.05 31.26 -19.20
CA ALA A 486 -1.71 32.67 -18.99
C ALA A 486 -2.09 33.21 -17.60
N ARG A 487 -2.99 32.53 -16.86
CA ARG A 487 -3.37 32.89 -15.47
C ARG A 487 -2.39 32.34 -14.43
N CYS A 488 -1.50 31.42 -14.80
CA CYS A 488 -0.47 30.89 -13.91
C CYS A 488 0.65 31.93 -13.77
N PRO A 489 0.93 32.46 -12.56
CA PRO A 489 2.03 33.39 -12.37
C PRO A 489 3.37 32.72 -12.73
N PRO A 490 4.31 33.43 -13.39
CA PRO A 490 5.61 32.87 -13.76
C PRO A 490 6.49 32.52 -12.56
N ASP A 491 6.22 33.11 -11.40
CA ASP A 491 6.90 32.89 -10.11
C ASP A 491 6.17 31.89 -9.20
N ALA A 492 5.07 31.27 -9.67
CA ALA A 492 4.32 30.32 -8.87
C ALA A 492 5.16 29.06 -8.55
N GLU A 493 5.19 28.68 -7.26
CA GLU A 493 5.83 27.45 -6.83
C GLU A 493 5.16 26.23 -7.49
N GLU A 494 5.90 25.14 -7.69
CA GLU A 494 5.41 23.94 -8.37
C GLU A 494 4.10 23.39 -7.80
N TYR A 495 3.95 23.40 -6.48
CA TYR A 495 2.71 22.96 -5.83
C TYR A 495 1.54 23.94 -6.06
N GLU A 496 1.79 25.24 -6.24
CA GLU A 496 0.77 26.22 -6.61
C GLU A 496 0.35 26.12 -8.09
N ARG A 497 1.26 25.59 -8.93
CA ARG A 497 1.03 25.32 -10.35
C ARG A 497 0.19 24.06 -10.59
N VAL A 498 -0.06 23.26 -9.57
CA VAL A 498 -1.03 22.17 -9.66
C VAL A 498 -2.44 22.78 -9.72
N PRO A 499 -3.23 22.55 -10.79
CA PRO A 499 -4.47 23.29 -11.08
C PRO A 499 -5.55 23.29 -10.00
N VAL A 500 -5.43 22.46 -8.96
CA VAL A 500 -6.37 22.37 -7.83
C VAL A 500 -6.45 23.70 -7.04
N ARG A 501 -5.43 24.57 -7.10
CA ARG A 501 -5.38 25.81 -6.29
C ARG A 501 -5.53 27.14 -7.04
N ARG A 502 -5.13 27.25 -8.32
CA ARG A 502 -5.10 28.54 -9.05
C ARG A 502 -5.58 28.47 -10.50
N GLY A 503 -6.40 27.46 -10.86
CA GLY A 503 -7.14 27.45 -12.11
C GLY A 503 -8.39 28.32 -12.00
N GLY A 504 -8.35 29.53 -12.58
CA GLY A 504 -9.54 30.36 -12.73
C GLY A 504 -10.59 29.66 -13.60
N VAL A 505 -11.56 29.08 -12.91
CA VAL A 505 -12.88 28.56 -13.30
C VAL A 505 -13.42 29.18 -14.61
N ARG A 506 -13.61 28.35 -15.64
CA ARG A 506 -14.64 28.61 -16.66
C ARG A 506 -15.99 28.27 -16.05
N GLU A 507 -17.06 28.94 -16.44
CA GLU A 507 -18.40 28.75 -15.85
C GLU A 507 -18.95 27.32 -15.89
N GLY A 508 -18.37 26.41 -16.68
CA GLY A 508 -18.66 24.97 -16.64
C GLY A 508 -18.18 24.24 -15.37
N GLU A 509 -17.16 24.75 -14.68
CA GLU A 509 -16.53 24.08 -13.52
C GLU A 509 -17.13 24.51 -12.16
N ARG A 510 -18.09 25.46 -12.13
CA ARG A 510 -18.93 25.64 -10.93
C ARG A 510 -19.77 24.39 -10.65
N GLY A 511 -20.11 23.64 -11.69
CA GLY A 511 -20.65 22.28 -11.58
C GLY A 511 -19.61 21.29 -11.06
N GLU A 512 -18.32 21.44 -11.36
CA GLU A 512 -17.26 20.57 -10.85
C GLU A 512 -16.93 20.80 -9.38
N VAL A 513 -16.92 22.05 -8.88
CA VAL A 513 -16.75 22.30 -7.45
C VAL A 513 -18.01 21.95 -6.67
N ALA A 514 -19.21 22.11 -7.24
CA ALA A 514 -20.46 21.63 -6.62
C ALA A 514 -20.62 20.11 -6.71
N THR A 515 -20.02 19.44 -7.69
CA THR A 515 -19.93 17.97 -7.76
C THR A 515 -18.80 17.47 -6.87
N ASN A 516 -17.67 18.18 -6.74
CA ASN A 516 -16.59 17.85 -5.81
C ASN A 516 -16.99 18.12 -4.37
N CYS A 517 -17.70 19.21 -4.07
CA CYS A 517 -18.32 19.46 -2.76
C CYS A 517 -19.57 18.60 -2.57
N GLY A 518 -20.34 18.27 -3.60
CA GLY A 518 -21.50 17.38 -3.51
C GLY A 518 -21.08 15.95 -3.22
N VAL A 519 -20.06 15.46 -3.91
CA VAL A 519 -19.38 14.18 -3.68
C VAL A 519 -18.57 14.21 -2.39
N ALA A 520 -17.90 15.31 -2.00
CA ALA A 520 -17.23 15.47 -0.70
C ALA A 520 -18.18 15.62 0.50
N THR A 521 -19.39 16.17 0.28
CA THR A 521 -20.47 16.23 1.29
C THR A 521 -21.19 14.88 1.35
N MET A 522 -21.29 14.15 0.22
CA MET A 522 -21.62 12.72 0.18
C MET A 522 -20.57 11.91 0.95
N PHE A 523 -19.29 12.20 0.76
CA PHE A 523 -18.14 11.61 1.43
C PHE A 523 -18.16 11.89 2.92
N SER A 524 -18.49 13.12 3.32
CA SER A 524 -18.60 13.47 4.73
C SER A 524 -19.79 12.78 5.38
N ARG A 525 -20.92 12.59 4.66
CA ARG A 525 -22.06 11.82 5.19
C ARG A 525 -21.77 10.32 5.28
N ILE A 526 -21.08 9.73 4.30
CA ILE A 526 -20.74 8.31 4.27
C ILE A 526 -19.57 7.97 5.21
N CYS A 527 -18.54 8.80 5.30
CA CYS A 527 -17.41 8.60 6.20
C CYS A 527 -17.73 8.94 7.67
N ILE A 528 -18.69 9.83 7.96
CA ILE A 528 -19.18 10.03 9.35
C ILE A 528 -19.91 8.76 9.83
N ASP A 529 -20.64 8.06 8.95
CA ASP A 529 -21.23 6.76 9.29
C ASP A 529 -20.18 5.64 9.46
N GLN A 530 -19.01 5.77 8.81
CA GLN A 530 -17.89 4.82 8.91
C GLN A 530 -16.95 5.10 10.10
N GLN A 531 -16.83 6.34 10.57
CA GLN A 531 -16.11 6.66 11.82
C GLN A 531 -16.91 6.30 13.08
N MET A 532 -18.24 6.15 12.97
CA MET A 532 -19.09 5.62 14.04
C MET A 532 -18.91 4.11 14.28
N THR A 533 -18.22 3.39 13.37
CA THR A 533 -17.93 1.95 13.53
C THR A 533 -16.58 1.63 14.17
N ASP A 534 -15.65 2.59 14.28
CA ASP A 534 -14.28 2.34 14.82
C ASP A 534 -14.03 2.91 16.23
N GLU A 535 -14.99 3.64 16.83
CA GLU A 535 -14.90 4.08 18.24
C GLU A 535 -15.82 3.24 19.15
N GLY A 536 -15.33 2.06 19.52
CA GLY A 536 -15.55 1.41 20.83
C GLY A 536 -16.98 1.24 21.34
N ASP A 537 -17.62 0.12 20.98
CA ASP A 537 -18.06 -0.92 21.92
C ASP A 537 -18.61 -2.10 21.11
N GLY A 538 -18.32 -3.33 21.55
CA GLY A 538 -18.72 -4.58 20.89
C GLY A 538 -20.23 -4.85 20.94
N THR A 539 -21.04 -3.99 20.33
CA THR A 539 -22.50 -4.14 20.30
C THR A 539 -23.14 -3.41 19.11
N ALA A 540 -22.73 -3.72 17.88
CA ALA A 540 -23.46 -3.23 16.69
C ALA A 540 -23.44 -4.16 15.45
N ILE A 541 -23.15 -5.45 15.62
CA ILE A 541 -23.67 -6.47 14.68
C ILE A 541 -25.11 -6.74 15.11
N ASN A 542 -26.04 -5.84 14.77
CA ASN A 542 -27.47 -6.08 15.00
C ASN A 542 -28.42 -5.30 14.06
N TYR A 543 -27.91 -4.72 12.97
CA TYR A 543 -28.76 -4.06 11.96
C TYR A 543 -28.71 -4.68 10.56
N VAL A 544 -28.09 -5.86 10.42
CA VAL A 544 -28.21 -6.71 9.21
C VAL A 544 -28.59 -8.16 9.57
N THR A 545 -28.94 -8.42 10.84
CA THR A 545 -29.47 -9.70 11.34
C THR A 545 -30.64 -9.52 12.31
N ARG A 546 -31.53 -8.57 12.00
CA ARG A 546 -32.92 -8.55 12.47
C ARG A 546 -33.83 -8.00 11.39
#